data_AF-A0A7R8AI24-F1
#
_entry.id   AF-A0A7R8AI24-F1
#
_cell.length_a   1.000
_cell.length_b   1.000
_cell.length_c   1.000
_cell.angle_alpha   90.00
_cell.angle_beta   90.00
_cell.angle_gamma   90.00
#
_symmetry.space_group_name_H-M   'P 1'
#
loop_
_entity.id
_entity.type
_entity.pdbx_description
1 polymer ?
#
loop_
_entity_poly.entity_id
_entity_poly.type
_entity_poly.pdbx_seq_one_letter_code
_entity_poly.pdbx_strand_id
1 'polypeptide(L)'
;MACQNASAAASGPSSIPPFAQPLAPYLKTRQEALHIRQVLTSYLRSHIIFADNDAEHPDCHAQSHLSLSVSDNAVTDVKRIPADLTGLRREYLQALQANVTARKQHQQISEKLDTLHSEGSKLPGSSSPDSSLELQAYLRLVRDRRRHAKVRVFEHYFNELRARDTPRPEDFENQEGQEQFTLPENLGDDGQDNGAAGGDVEELVHKLERAVIRAKSQLDREKELYAELKARNASEGNRVETSAPAVKAAALQQTRDELVQWVEDKLVGTGNGEEDPVEELPAEEIEESARILEEQRVRILEQYRVYTETRKRLLDAAARACQPVSMASTKSPPRPPELKGLPTDETLPVEPLEVLSYASNILHPVSKSQRSLALQKFYLTGLLAKEKSTTLRVLNRLSDESHLLPEYPLLARQPRFKHAAAALNSRQATKQQDPVKQNEIVDMAEAWAFASAAAGSNEKEYVEQKVADGNESADHARQELQMVYNLLNQDLEEALEDEQGDNQKGDDLWTHEARSTRSQARMSRSEKRPKGPWTRLNGNVGVAD
;
A
#
# COMPACT_ATOMS: atom_id res chain seq x y z
N MET A 1 -21.54 15.73 -57.42
CA MET A 1 -22.03 15.63 -56.03
C MET A 1 -20.81 15.40 -55.16
N ALA A 2 -20.39 16.44 -54.43
CA ALA A 2 -19.14 16.47 -53.67
C ALA A 2 -19.48 16.47 -52.18
N CYS A 3 -18.93 15.50 -51.45
CA CYS A 3 -19.10 15.35 -50.00
C CYS A 3 -18.32 16.44 -49.27
N GLN A 4 -19.02 17.13 -48.36
CA GLN A 4 -18.48 18.17 -47.50
C GLN A 4 -17.77 17.54 -46.31
N ASN A 5 -16.48 17.86 -46.16
CA ASN A 5 -15.70 17.67 -44.96
C ASN A 5 -16.09 18.76 -43.95
N ALA A 6 -16.77 18.38 -42.87
CA ALA A 6 -16.99 19.26 -41.73
C ALA A 6 -15.72 19.31 -40.87
N SER A 7 -14.93 20.37 -41.09
CA SER A 7 -13.85 20.79 -40.19
C SER A 7 -14.47 21.37 -38.91
N ALA A 8 -14.29 20.66 -37.79
CA ALA A 8 -14.61 21.16 -36.46
C ALA A 8 -13.67 22.34 -36.13
N ALA A 9 -14.23 23.54 -36.15
CA ALA A 9 -13.56 24.77 -35.78
C ALA A 9 -13.15 24.77 -34.30
N ALA A 10 -11.95 25.28 -34.06
CA ALA A 10 -11.27 25.41 -32.79
C ALA A 10 -12.13 26.10 -31.71
N SER A 11 -12.10 25.53 -30.49
CA SER A 11 -12.71 26.08 -29.29
C SER A 11 -11.92 27.27 -28.73
N GLY A 12 -12.48 28.48 -28.86
CA GLY A 12 -12.09 29.67 -28.12
C GLY A 12 -12.65 29.71 -26.68
N PRO A 13 -12.17 30.65 -25.84
CA PRO A 13 -12.03 30.50 -24.39
C PRO A 13 -13.35 30.53 -23.59
N SER A 14 -13.38 29.71 -22.55
CA SER A 14 -14.45 29.51 -21.56
C SER A 14 -15.16 30.79 -21.11
N SER A 15 -16.48 30.81 -21.28
CA SER A 15 -17.41 31.81 -20.74
C SER A 15 -17.23 31.96 -19.21
N ILE A 16 -16.71 33.11 -18.78
CA ILE A 16 -16.63 33.48 -17.36
C ILE A 16 -18.07 33.79 -16.87
N PRO A 17 -18.55 33.17 -15.79
CA PRO A 17 -19.90 33.42 -15.29
C PRO A 17 -20.08 34.87 -14.82
N PRO A 18 -21.31 35.43 -14.87
CA PRO A 18 -21.56 36.86 -14.64
C PRO A 18 -21.09 37.37 -13.27
N PHE A 19 -21.14 36.53 -12.23
CA PHE A 19 -20.64 36.88 -10.89
C PHE A 19 -19.12 37.03 -10.82
N ALA A 20 -18.38 36.44 -11.78
CA ALA A 20 -16.93 36.46 -11.85
C ALA A 20 -16.39 37.49 -12.88
N GLN A 21 -17.27 38.22 -13.57
CA GLN A 21 -16.90 39.35 -14.43
C GLN A 21 -16.06 40.44 -13.73
N PRO A 22 -16.34 40.86 -12.48
CA PRO A 22 -15.45 41.82 -11.78
C PRO A 22 -14.06 41.26 -11.47
N LEU A 23 -13.91 39.93 -11.48
CA LEU A 23 -12.64 39.23 -11.29
C LEU A 23 -11.93 38.92 -12.62
N ALA A 24 -12.57 39.17 -13.77
CA ALA A 24 -11.99 38.94 -15.10
C ALA A 24 -10.56 39.48 -15.28
N PRO A 25 -10.17 40.69 -14.80
CA PRO A 25 -8.78 41.14 -14.92
C PRO A 25 -7.78 40.31 -14.09
N TYR A 26 -8.24 39.62 -13.05
CA TYR A 26 -7.44 38.78 -12.15
C TYR A 26 -7.54 37.29 -12.48
N LEU A 27 -8.50 36.88 -13.31
CA LEU A 27 -8.65 35.50 -13.81
C LEU A 27 -7.73 35.28 -15.00
N LYS A 28 -6.52 34.80 -14.73
CA LYS A 28 -5.56 34.40 -15.76
C LYS A 28 -5.74 32.93 -16.11
N THR A 29 -5.59 32.59 -17.39
CA THR A 29 -5.53 31.18 -17.81
C THR A 29 -4.36 30.48 -17.12
N ARG A 30 -4.43 29.16 -16.95
CA ARG A 30 -3.33 28.40 -16.32
C ARG A 30 -1.99 28.65 -17.01
N GLN A 31 -2.00 28.81 -18.33
CA GLN A 31 -0.82 29.08 -19.13
C GLN A 31 -0.28 30.51 -18.90
N GLU A 32 -1.14 31.53 -18.89
CA GLU A 32 -0.75 32.90 -18.56
C GLU A 32 -0.22 33.02 -17.13
N ALA A 33 -0.89 32.39 -16.15
CA ALA A 33 -0.45 32.40 -14.77
C ALA A 33 0.93 31.75 -14.61
N LEU A 34 1.18 30.65 -15.33
CA LEU A 34 2.51 30.03 -15.38
C LEU A 34 3.53 30.98 -16.02
N HIS A 35 3.23 31.57 -17.18
CA HIS A 35 4.12 32.50 -17.85
C HIS A 35 4.50 33.69 -16.97
N ILE A 36 3.51 34.32 -16.31
CA ILE A 36 3.73 35.41 -15.36
C ILE A 36 4.65 34.97 -14.21
N ARG A 37 4.42 33.79 -13.63
CA ARG A 37 5.31 33.24 -12.58
C ARG A 37 6.72 33.05 -13.09
N GLN A 38 6.90 32.51 -14.30
CA GLN A 38 8.23 32.31 -14.88
C GLN A 38 8.99 33.63 -15.06
N VAL A 39 8.32 34.65 -15.61
CA VAL A 39 8.92 35.98 -15.81
C VAL A 39 9.30 36.59 -14.46
N LEU A 40 8.41 36.56 -13.47
CA LEU A 40 8.68 37.08 -12.13
C LEU A 40 9.82 36.34 -11.43
N THR A 41 9.87 35.02 -11.54
CA THR A 41 10.96 34.22 -10.98
C THR A 41 12.29 34.55 -11.67
N SER A 42 12.30 34.73 -12.99
CA SER A 42 13.50 35.14 -13.73
C SER A 42 13.99 36.53 -13.29
N TYR A 43 13.07 37.46 -13.05
CA TYR A 43 13.39 38.81 -12.58
C TYR A 43 14.00 38.80 -11.18
N LEU A 44 13.39 38.08 -10.22
CA LEU A 44 13.94 37.95 -8.87
C LEU A 44 15.31 37.28 -8.86
N ARG A 45 15.47 36.26 -9.70
CA ARG A 45 16.73 35.56 -9.86
C ARG A 45 17.86 36.47 -10.34
N SER A 46 17.58 37.44 -11.22
CA SER A 46 18.60 38.36 -11.74
C SER A 46 19.32 39.17 -10.65
N HIS A 47 18.67 39.31 -9.49
CA HIS A 47 19.19 39.99 -8.31
C HIS A 47 19.96 39.08 -7.35
N ILE A 48 19.98 37.77 -7.56
CA ILE A 48 20.65 36.78 -6.70
C ILE A 48 21.93 36.32 -7.41
N ILE A 49 23.05 36.31 -6.68
CA ILE A 49 24.32 35.78 -7.15
C ILE A 49 24.48 34.37 -6.57
N PHE A 50 24.56 33.38 -7.44
CA PHE A 50 24.80 31.98 -7.07
C PHE A 50 26.30 31.70 -7.10
N ALA A 51 26.76 30.74 -6.29
CA ALA A 51 28.12 30.22 -6.38
C ALA A 51 28.27 29.44 -7.71
N ASP A 52 29.24 29.82 -8.53
CA ASP A 52 29.67 29.02 -9.68
C ASP A 52 30.43 27.79 -9.15
N ASN A 53 29.68 26.76 -8.78
CA ASN A 53 30.23 25.46 -8.45
C ASN A 53 29.82 24.50 -9.55
N ASP A 54 30.52 24.57 -10.69
CA ASP A 54 30.95 23.42 -11.49
C ASP A 54 31.48 23.89 -12.85
N ALA A 55 32.76 23.61 -13.15
CA ALA A 55 33.40 23.91 -14.42
C ALA A 55 32.79 23.15 -15.62
N GLU A 56 31.92 22.16 -15.36
CA GLU A 56 31.25 21.35 -16.38
C GLU A 56 29.80 21.79 -16.67
N HIS A 57 29.16 22.55 -15.76
CA HIS A 57 27.79 23.03 -15.93
C HIS A 57 27.59 24.43 -15.31
N PRO A 58 28.00 25.51 -16.00
CA PRO A 58 27.92 26.89 -15.49
C PRO A 58 26.49 27.40 -15.23
N ASP A 59 25.47 26.56 -15.43
CA ASP A 59 24.04 26.91 -15.40
C ASP A 59 23.17 25.86 -14.68
N CYS A 60 23.75 24.94 -13.90
CA CYS A 60 23.02 23.85 -13.23
C CYS A 60 21.87 24.37 -12.35
N HIS A 61 22.06 25.53 -11.74
CA HIS A 61 21.01 26.22 -10.98
C HIS A 61 20.20 27.19 -11.84
N ALA A 62 20.67 27.63 -13.02
CA ALA A 62 20.12 28.68 -13.88
C ALA A 62 18.71 28.40 -14.39
N GLN A 63 18.39 27.12 -14.63
CA GLN A 63 17.16 26.72 -15.32
C GLN A 63 16.03 26.24 -14.39
N SER A 64 16.27 26.10 -13.09
CA SER A 64 15.25 25.55 -12.18
C SER A 64 14.39 26.64 -11.53
N HIS A 65 13.06 26.47 -11.56
CA HIS A 65 12.11 27.27 -10.77
C HIS A 65 12.20 26.97 -9.25
N LEU A 66 12.96 25.94 -8.89
CA LEU A 66 13.26 25.49 -7.53
C LEU A 66 14.49 26.19 -6.95
N SER A 67 15.08 27.16 -7.68
CA SER A 67 16.29 27.87 -7.27
C SER A 67 16.12 28.75 -6.01
N LEU A 68 14.88 29.01 -5.59
CA LEU A 68 14.57 29.70 -4.32
C LEU A 68 14.58 28.75 -3.10
N SER A 69 14.68 27.45 -3.34
CA SER A 69 14.71 26.37 -2.34
C SER A 69 16.00 25.55 -2.42
N VAL A 70 17.11 26.17 -2.82
CA VAL A 70 18.42 25.49 -2.95
C VAL A 70 19.13 25.48 -1.59
N SER A 71 19.94 24.43 -1.39
CA SER A 71 20.76 24.15 -0.22
C SER A 71 21.58 25.36 0.24
N ASP A 72 21.82 25.41 1.55
CA ASP A 72 22.29 26.58 2.32
C ASP A 72 23.62 27.22 1.86
N ASN A 73 24.31 26.66 0.88
CA ASN A 73 25.62 27.16 0.41
C ASN A 73 25.62 27.66 -1.05
N ALA A 74 24.49 27.61 -1.77
CA ALA A 74 24.45 27.96 -3.19
C ALA A 74 24.34 29.47 -3.47
N VAL A 75 23.92 30.28 -2.51
CA VAL A 75 23.76 31.74 -2.68
C VAL A 75 24.89 32.49 -1.99
N THR A 76 25.68 33.24 -2.76
CA THR A 76 26.89 33.92 -2.29
C THR A 76 26.65 35.38 -1.93
N ASP A 77 25.80 36.06 -2.70
CA ASP A 77 25.41 37.45 -2.45
C ASP A 77 24.11 37.86 -3.15
N VAL A 78 23.57 39.03 -2.79
CA VAL A 78 22.39 39.65 -3.40
C VAL A 78 22.77 41.03 -3.93
N LYS A 79 22.45 41.31 -5.20
CA LYS A 79 22.66 42.63 -5.81
C LYS A 79 21.76 43.69 -5.14
N ARG A 80 22.12 44.97 -5.30
CA ARG A 80 21.33 46.09 -4.77
C ARG A 80 19.86 45.98 -5.19
N ILE A 81 18.97 45.95 -4.19
CA ILE A 81 17.53 45.80 -4.40
C ILE A 81 17.00 47.05 -5.13
N PRO A 82 16.43 46.93 -6.33
CA PRO A 82 15.83 48.06 -7.03
C PRO A 82 14.57 48.57 -6.29
N ALA A 83 14.34 49.89 -6.34
CA ALA A 83 13.20 50.53 -5.69
C ALA A 83 11.84 50.12 -6.29
N ASP A 84 11.85 49.57 -7.51
CA ASP A 84 10.65 49.15 -8.25
C ASP A 84 10.04 47.84 -7.71
N LEU A 85 10.78 47.09 -6.87
CA LEU A 85 10.28 45.91 -6.19
C LEU A 85 9.51 46.33 -4.94
N THR A 86 8.19 46.07 -4.94
CA THR A 86 7.29 46.35 -3.81
C THR A 86 6.73 45.06 -3.20
N GLY A 87 6.41 45.12 -1.90
CA GLY A 87 5.80 44.02 -1.13
C GLY A 87 6.74 42.84 -0.86
N LEU A 88 6.15 41.63 -0.80
CA LEU A 88 6.80 40.38 -0.37
C LEU A 88 8.11 40.04 -1.10
N ARG A 89 8.24 40.44 -2.36
CA ARG A 89 9.44 40.17 -3.17
C ARG A 89 10.65 40.95 -2.68
N ARG A 90 10.44 42.18 -2.21
CA ARG A 90 11.47 43.01 -1.62
C ARG A 90 11.87 42.48 -0.24
N GLU A 91 10.88 42.11 0.57
CA GLU A 91 11.10 41.50 1.88
C GLU A 91 11.90 40.20 1.74
N TYR A 92 11.60 39.37 0.74
CA TYR A 92 12.37 38.16 0.44
C TYR A 92 13.84 38.47 0.14
N LEU A 93 14.14 39.41 -0.76
CA LEU A 93 15.53 39.76 -1.08
C LEU A 93 16.26 40.38 0.12
N GLN A 94 15.57 41.17 0.94
CA GLN A 94 16.13 41.73 2.17
C GLN A 94 16.42 40.65 3.21
N ALA A 95 15.51 39.69 3.39
CA ALA A 95 15.72 38.54 4.27
C ALA A 95 16.87 37.65 3.77
N LEU A 96 16.99 37.47 2.45
CA LEU A 96 18.08 36.73 1.84
C LEU A 96 19.42 37.44 2.10
N GLN A 97 19.48 38.76 1.88
CA GLN A 97 20.67 39.56 2.18
C GLN A 97 21.07 39.44 3.66
N ALA A 98 20.11 39.57 4.58
CA ALA A 98 20.35 39.42 6.01
C ALA A 98 20.87 38.01 6.36
N ASN A 99 20.29 36.96 5.75
CA ASN A 99 20.73 35.59 5.95
C ASN A 99 22.18 35.37 5.47
N VAL A 100 22.53 35.86 4.28
CA VAL A 100 23.91 35.80 3.76
C VAL A 100 24.88 36.52 4.69
N THR A 101 24.51 37.70 5.21
CA THR A 101 25.37 38.42 6.16
C THR A 101 25.54 37.67 7.48
N ALA A 102 24.47 37.08 8.01
CA ALA A 102 24.52 36.28 9.24
C ALA A 102 25.39 35.02 9.06
N ARG A 103 25.32 34.38 7.89
CA ARG A 103 26.19 33.24 7.55
C ARG A 103 27.66 33.62 7.50
N LYS A 104 28.00 34.74 6.85
CA LYS A 104 29.39 35.25 6.81
C LYS A 104 29.90 35.57 8.21
N GLN A 105 29.06 36.17 9.07
CA GLN A 105 29.42 36.45 10.47
C GLN A 105 29.61 35.16 11.27
N HIS A 106 28.73 34.18 11.11
CA HIS A 106 28.86 32.88 11.78
C HIS A 106 30.15 32.16 11.35
N GLN A 107 30.47 32.15 10.05
CA GLN A 107 31.73 31.59 9.55
C GLN A 107 32.95 32.29 10.14
N GLN A 108 32.94 33.62 10.20
CA GLN A 108 34.02 34.37 10.85
C GLN A 108 34.14 34.05 12.35
N ILE A 109 33.02 33.82 13.05
CA ILE A 109 33.05 33.46 14.48
C ILE A 109 33.54 32.02 14.65
N SER A 110 33.11 31.08 13.82
CA SER A 110 33.60 29.69 13.87
C SER A 110 35.09 29.61 13.57
N GLU A 111 35.58 30.33 12.56
CA GLU A 111 37.01 30.40 12.25
C GLU A 111 37.81 30.99 13.43
N LYS A 112 37.30 32.04 14.08
CA LYS A 112 37.91 32.60 15.29
C LYS A 112 37.93 31.58 16.44
N LEU A 113 36.85 30.84 16.66
CA LEU A 113 36.81 29.79 17.68
C LEU A 113 37.77 28.64 17.38
N ASP A 114 37.90 28.24 16.12
CA ASP A 114 38.83 27.20 15.68
C ASP A 114 40.29 27.67 15.87
N THR A 115 40.60 28.93 15.56
CA THR A 115 41.94 29.50 15.85
C THR A 115 42.25 29.57 17.35
N LEU A 116 41.28 29.98 18.18
CA LEU A 116 41.45 30.00 19.64
C LEU A 116 41.57 28.60 20.24
N HIS A 117 40.87 27.60 19.69
CA HIS A 117 40.99 26.20 20.11
C HIS A 117 42.33 25.60 19.69
N SER A 118 42.86 25.99 18.53
CA SER A 118 44.18 25.58 18.03
C SER A 118 45.32 26.24 18.82
N GLU A 119 45.18 27.52 19.20
CA GLU A 119 46.17 28.26 19.99
C GLU A 119 46.11 27.92 21.50
N GLY A 120 44.93 27.56 22.03
CA GLY A 120 44.70 27.18 23.42
C GLY A 120 45.37 25.88 23.87
N SER A 121 45.99 25.11 22.96
CA SER A 121 46.69 23.87 23.29
C SER A 121 48.14 24.06 23.81
N LYS A 122 48.63 25.31 23.97
CA LYS A 122 50.07 25.56 24.25
C LYS A 122 50.42 26.48 25.43
N LEU A 123 49.53 26.77 26.38
CA LEU A 123 49.95 27.44 27.63
C LEU A 123 49.45 26.74 28.90
N PRO A 124 50.36 26.42 29.86
CA PRO A 124 49.97 25.91 31.16
C PRO A 124 49.66 27.08 32.09
N GLY A 125 48.45 27.11 32.65
CA GLY A 125 48.14 27.92 33.83
C GLY A 125 47.16 29.06 33.62
N SER A 126 45.88 28.72 33.44
CA SER A 126 44.80 29.52 34.03
C SER A 126 43.60 28.63 34.26
N SER A 127 43.37 28.27 35.52
CA SER A 127 42.23 27.51 35.99
C SER A 127 40.93 28.31 35.80
N SER A 128 40.17 28.01 34.75
CA SER A 128 38.71 28.08 34.84
C SER A 128 38.24 26.71 35.34
N PRO A 129 37.35 26.62 36.36
CA PRO A 129 36.88 25.32 36.83
C PRO A 129 36.23 24.57 35.67
N ASP A 130 36.76 23.38 35.40
CA ASP A 130 36.39 22.51 34.30
C ASP A 130 34.92 22.06 34.41
N SER A 131 34.00 22.88 33.91
CA SER A 131 32.58 22.54 33.75
C SER A 131 32.38 21.23 32.96
N SER A 132 33.35 20.91 32.09
CA SER A 132 33.44 19.65 31.38
C SER A 132 33.76 18.46 32.30
N LEU A 133 34.63 18.61 33.30
CA LEU A 133 34.93 17.58 34.30
C LEU A 133 33.77 17.38 35.27
N GLU A 134 33.07 18.45 35.66
CA GLU A 134 31.87 18.35 36.51
C GLU A 134 30.73 17.63 35.79
N LEU A 135 30.47 17.95 34.52
CA LEU A 135 29.50 17.23 33.69
C LEU A 135 29.91 15.77 33.51
N GLN A 136 31.20 15.50 33.26
CA GLN A 136 31.70 14.14 33.10
C GLN A 136 31.58 13.34 34.40
N ALA A 137 31.84 13.96 35.56
CA ALA A 137 31.65 13.36 36.88
C ALA A 137 30.16 13.07 37.15
N TYR A 138 29.25 13.98 36.78
CA TYR A 138 27.81 13.77 36.89
C TYR A 138 27.33 12.61 36.00
N LEU A 139 27.80 12.53 34.76
CA LEU A 139 27.46 11.42 33.86
C LEU A 139 27.98 10.07 34.36
N ARG A 140 29.17 10.03 34.98
CA ARG A 140 29.70 8.85 35.65
C ARG A 140 28.80 8.45 36.84
N LEU A 141 28.43 9.40 37.69
CA LEU A 141 27.52 9.16 38.81
C LEU A 141 26.16 8.62 38.37
N VAL A 142 25.58 9.13 37.28
CA VAL A 142 24.32 8.63 36.74
C VAL A 142 24.46 7.19 36.22
N ARG A 143 25.57 6.86 35.55
CA ARG A 143 25.87 5.49 35.12
C ARG A 143 26.03 4.56 36.30
N ASP A 144 26.71 5.01 37.36
CA ASP A 144 26.95 4.22 38.56
C ASP A 144 25.65 4.00 39.35
N ARG A 145 24.77 5.00 39.44
CA ARG A 145 23.41 4.84 40.01
C ARG A 145 22.56 3.82 39.25
N ARG A 146 22.63 3.82 37.91
CA ARG A 146 21.94 2.82 37.08
C ARG A 146 22.50 1.41 37.30
N ARG A 147 23.83 1.28 37.41
CA ARG A 147 24.48 0.01 37.74
C ARG A 147 24.08 -0.48 39.13
N HIS A 148 24.09 0.40 40.12
CA HIS A 148 23.66 0.09 41.48
C HIS A 148 22.20 -0.35 41.55
N ALA A 149 21.30 0.31 40.80
CA ALA A 149 19.90 -0.12 40.70
C ALA A 149 19.78 -1.53 40.11
N LYS A 150 20.54 -1.87 39.07
CA LYS A 150 20.58 -3.24 38.52
C LYS A 150 21.10 -4.25 39.53
N VAL A 151 22.19 -3.92 40.24
CA VAL A 151 22.75 -4.80 41.28
C VAL A 151 21.76 -5.03 42.41
N ARG A 152 21.02 -4.00 42.84
CA ARG A 152 19.95 -4.15 43.84
C ARG A 152 18.82 -5.07 43.39
N VAL A 153 18.47 -5.04 42.11
CA VAL A 153 17.49 -5.98 41.54
C VAL A 153 18.02 -7.40 41.59
N PHE A 154 19.29 -7.63 41.20
CA PHE A 154 19.91 -8.95 41.33
C PHE A 154 20.03 -9.40 42.79
N GLU A 155 20.38 -8.50 43.70
CA GLU A 155 20.45 -8.78 45.14
C GLU A 155 19.06 -9.13 45.69
N HIS A 156 18.01 -8.43 45.27
CA HIS A 156 16.64 -8.74 45.62
C HIS A 156 16.23 -10.15 45.15
N TYR A 157 16.44 -10.47 43.88
CA TYR A 157 16.14 -11.81 43.36
C TYR A 157 17.05 -12.90 43.95
N PHE A 158 18.30 -12.60 44.25
CA PHE A 158 19.20 -13.53 44.94
C PHE A 158 18.75 -13.81 46.37
N ASN A 159 18.27 -12.78 47.07
CA ASN A 159 17.68 -12.94 48.40
C ASN A 159 16.34 -13.67 48.33
N GLU A 160 15.52 -13.45 47.30
CA GLU A 160 14.31 -14.25 47.06
C GLU A 160 14.64 -15.71 46.75
N LEU A 161 15.67 -15.98 45.95
CA LEU A 161 16.17 -17.33 45.67
C LEU A 161 16.72 -18.00 46.93
N ARG A 162 17.41 -17.26 47.79
CA ARG A 162 17.85 -17.76 49.10
C ARG A 162 16.70 -17.97 50.08
N ALA A 163 15.61 -17.21 49.95
CA ALA A 163 14.40 -17.37 50.74
C ALA A 163 13.50 -18.50 50.21
N ARG A 164 13.64 -18.89 48.93
CA ARG A 164 12.95 -20.01 48.27
C ARG A 164 13.62 -21.38 48.50
N ASP A 165 14.29 -21.51 49.64
CA ASP A 165 14.92 -22.73 50.17
C ASP A 165 16.13 -23.29 49.42
N THR A 166 17.20 -23.52 50.19
CA THR A 166 18.26 -24.48 49.87
C THR A 166 17.65 -25.89 49.76
N PRO A 167 17.77 -26.59 48.62
CA PRO A 167 17.39 -27.99 48.57
C PRO A 167 18.26 -28.78 49.56
N ARG A 168 17.61 -29.56 50.43
CA ARG A 168 18.32 -30.49 51.31
C ARG A 168 18.99 -31.56 50.43
N PRO A 169 20.23 -31.96 50.74
CA PRO A 169 20.93 -33.00 49.98
C PRO A 169 20.22 -34.37 50.03
N GLU A 170 19.24 -34.55 50.91
CA GLU A 170 18.39 -35.75 51.05
C GLU A 170 17.43 -35.97 49.86
N ASP A 171 17.17 -34.95 49.03
CA ASP A 171 16.28 -35.08 47.84
C ASP A 171 17.01 -35.64 46.60
N PHE A 172 18.35 -35.66 46.60
CA PHE A 172 19.17 -36.17 45.51
C PHE A 172 19.60 -37.64 45.70
N GLU A 173 19.49 -38.20 46.91
CA GLU A 173 19.94 -39.57 47.24
C GLU A 173 18.99 -40.68 46.73
N ASN A 174 17.79 -40.33 46.25
CA ASN A 174 16.85 -41.30 45.67
C ASN A 174 17.01 -41.49 44.14
N GLN A 175 18.00 -40.84 43.51
CA GLN A 175 18.24 -40.91 42.05
C GLN A 175 19.52 -41.64 41.64
N GLU A 176 20.17 -42.38 42.53
CA GLU A 176 21.39 -43.14 42.19
C GLU A 176 21.11 -44.56 41.63
N GLY A 177 19.85 -44.90 41.33
CA GLY A 177 19.43 -46.24 40.90
C GLY A 177 18.98 -46.41 39.45
N GLN A 178 19.02 -45.38 38.60
CA GLN A 178 18.63 -45.50 37.19
C GLN A 178 19.72 -44.95 36.26
N GLU A 179 20.83 -45.67 36.24
CA GLU A 179 21.60 -45.82 35.00
C GLU A 179 20.71 -46.48 33.95
N GLN A 180 20.03 -45.67 33.14
CA GLN A 180 19.77 -45.89 31.71
C GLN A 180 18.78 -44.81 31.24
N PHE A 181 19.36 -43.81 30.57
CA PHE A 181 18.66 -42.83 29.75
C PHE A 181 17.91 -43.54 28.62
N THR A 182 16.71 -44.05 28.91
CA THR A 182 15.68 -44.40 27.91
C THR A 182 14.33 -44.44 28.61
N LEU A 183 13.51 -43.40 28.44
CA LEU A 183 12.05 -43.47 28.68
C LEU A 183 11.37 -42.30 27.92
N PRO A 184 10.11 -42.46 27.50
CA PRO A 184 9.80 -43.01 26.17
C PRO A 184 8.85 -42.11 25.38
N GLU A 185 8.88 -42.33 24.07
CA GLU A 185 7.83 -42.01 23.12
C GLU A 185 6.51 -42.69 23.56
N ASN A 186 5.41 -41.92 23.56
CA ASN A 186 4.03 -42.29 23.95
C ASN A 186 3.70 -42.39 25.46
N LEU A 187 3.29 -41.24 26.02
CA LEU A 187 2.12 -41.19 26.88
C LEU A 187 1.16 -40.16 26.27
N GLY A 188 0.16 -40.67 25.56
CA GLY A 188 -1.08 -39.93 25.35
C GLY A 188 -1.89 -39.90 26.64
N ASP A 189 -2.79 -38.92 26.69
CA ASP A 189 -4.02 -38.89 27.47
C ASP A 189 -3.94 -39.29 28.95
N ASP A 190 -3.93 -38.28 29.82
CA ASP A 190 -4.61 -38.39 31.10
C ASP A 190 -5.22 -37.03 31.44
N GLY A 191 -6.51 -36.92 31.18
CA GLY A 191 -7.34 -35.85 31.69
C GLY A 191 -7.60 -36.04 33.19
N GLN A 192 -7.22 -35.05 33.99
CA GLN A 192 -8.01 -34.58 35.14
C GLN A 192 -7.29 -33.37 35.75
N ASP A 193 -7.83 -32.18 35.53
CA ASP A 193 -8.43 -31.47 36.67
C ASP A 193 -9.37 -30.36 36.19
N ASN A 194 -10.64 -30.58 36.50
CA ASN A 194 -11.68 -29.56 36.51
C ASN A 194 -11.38 -28.54 37.61
N GLY A 195 -11.41 -27.26 37.26
CA GLY A 195 -11.64 -26.21 38.24
C GLY A 195 -11.02 -24.87 37.89
N ALA A 196 -11.88 -23.86 37.72
CA ALA A 196 -11.55 -22.44 37.57
C ALA A 196 -11.05 -22.01 36.17
N ALA A 197 -11.97 -22.04 35.21
CA ALA A 197 -12.03 -21.02 34.17
C ALA A 197 -12.10 -19.63 34.85
N GLY A 198 -10.96 -18.94 34.94
CA GLY A 198 -10.92 -17.61 35.54
C GLY A 198 -9.56 -17.21 36.08
N GLY A 199 -8.63 -16.93 35.16
CA GLY A 199 -7.56 -15.95 35.41
C GLY A 199 -6.30 -16.47 36.06
N ASP A 200 -5.30 -16.81 35.23
CA ASP A 200 -4.00 -16.18 35.38
C ASP A 200 -3.29 -16.13 34.02
N VAL A 201 -3.23 -14.93 33.42
CA VAL A 201 -2.48 -14.71 32.18
C VAL A 201 -1.01 -15.06 32.40
N GLU A 202 -0.51 -14.92 33.62
CA GLU A 202 0.87 -15.25 33.99
C GLU A 202 1.12 -16.76 33.93
N GLU A 203 0.18 -17.60 34.37
CA GLU A 203 0.28 -19.06 34.19
C GLU A 203 0.29 -19.47 32.71
N LEU A 204 -0.51 -18.83 31.86
CA LEU A 204 -0.52 -19.09 30.42
C LEU A 204 0.81 -18.65 29.79
N VAL A 205 1.34 -17.50 30.20
CA VAL A 205 2.67 -17.01 29.79
C VAL A 205 3.75 -17.99 30.22
N HIS A 206 3.73 -18.50 31.45
CA HIS A 206 4.70 -19.50 31.91
C HIS A 206 4.58 -20.84 31.18
N LYS A 207 3.36 -21.28 30.82
CA LYS A 207 3.15 -22.46 29.97
C LYS A 207 3.75 -22.24 28.58
N LEU A 208 3.54 -21.06 27.99
CA LEU A 208 4.15 -20.69 26.70
C LEU A 208 5.67 -20.57 26.78
N GLU A 209 6.21 -19.94 27.82
CA GLU A 209 7.67 -19.85 28.04
C GLU A 209 8.29 -21.25 28.13
N ARG A 210 7.68 -22.17 28.89
CA ARG A 210 8.13 -23.56 28.98
C ARG A 210 8.01 -24.28 27.63
N ALA A 211 6.94 -24.07 26.88
CA ALA A 211 6.77 -24.65 25.55
C ALA A 211 7.82 -24.13 24.56
N VAL A 212 8.10 -22.82 24.56
CA VAL A 212 9.11 -22.17 23.72
C VAL A 212 10.52 -22.67 24.06
N ILE A 213 10.85 -22.83 25.34
CA ILE A 213 12.16 -23.38 25.77
C ILE A 213 12.29 -24.85 25.34
N ARG A 214 11.23 -25.65 25.46
CA ARG A 214 11.22 -27.05 24.96
C ARG A 214 11.40 -27.10 23.45
N ALA A 215 10.64 -26.32 22.69
CA ALA A 215 10.74 -26.25 21.23
C ALA A 215 12.13 -25.78 20.79
N LYS A 216 12.70 -24.78 21.47
CA LYS A 216 14.05 -24.30 21.19
C LYS A 216 15.10 -25.40 21.46
N SER A 217 15.02 -26.10 22.58
CA SER A 217 15.98 -27.17 22.88
C SER A 217 15.84 -28.36 21.92
N GLN A 218 14.64 -28.69 21.45
CA GLN A 218 14.43 -29.68 20.37
C GLN A 218 15.07 -29.21 19.06
N LEU A 219 14.83 -27.96 18.65
CA LEU A 219 15.42 -27.38 17.45
C LEU A 219 16.95 -27.37 17.50
N ASP A 220 17.53 -27.02 18.64
CA ASP A 220 18.98 -26.98 18.80
C ASP A 220 19.58 -28.40 18.71
N ARG A 221 18.91 -29.43 19.27
CA ARG A 221 19.30 -30.84 19.08
C ARG A 221 19.21 -31.29 17.62
N GLU A 222 18.13 -30.95 16.92
CA GLU A 222 17.97 -31.29 15.50
C GLU A 222 19.05 -30.63 14.63
N LYS A 223 19.43 -29.38 14.95
CA LYS A 223 20.54 -28.69 14.27
C LYS A 223 21.88 -29.37 14.50
N GLU A 224 22.15 -29.83 15.72
CA GLU A 224 23.36 -30.58 16.05
C GLU A 224 23.39 -31.89 15.26
N LEU A 225 22.31 -32.67 15.27
CA LEU A 225 22.19 -33.90 14.47
C LEU A 225 22.36 -33.64 12.97
N TYR A 226 21.77 -32.55 12.45
CA TYR A 226 21.95 -32.15 11.06
C TYR A 226 23.40 -31.78 10.75
N ALA A 227 24.08 -31.08 11.66
CA ALA A 227 25.49 -30.73 11.52
C ALA A 227 26.38 -31.98 11.54
N GLU A 228 26.08 -32.97 12.39
CA GLU A 228 26.77 -34.26 12.44
C GLU A 228 26.56 -35.06 11.15
N LEU A 229 25.31 -35.15 10.66
CA LEU A 229 25.00 -35.81 9.38
C LEU A 229 25.69 -35.12 8.20
N LYS A 230 25.73 -33.77 8.21
CA LYS A 230 26.43 -33.00 7.19
C LYS A 230 27.95 -33.22 7.26
N ALA A 231 28.53 -33.27 8.45
CA ALA A 231 29.95 -33.57 8.64
C ALA A 231 30.30 -35.00 8.20
N ARG A 232 29.43 -35.97 8.49
CA ARG A 232 29.56 -37.36 8.04
C ARG A 232 29.43 -37.50 6.51
N ASN A 233 28.46 -36.83 5.91
CA ASN A 233 28.33 -36.79 4.45
C ASN A 233 29.51 -36.08 3.77
N ALA A 234 30.10 -35.07 4.42
CA ALA A 234 31.30 -34.40 3.92
C ALA A 234 32.55 -35.29 4.04
N SER A 235 32.66 -36.12 5.07
CA SER A 235 33.77 -37.09 5.21
C SER A 235 33.60 -38.32 4.31
N GLU A 236 32.35 -38.73 4.02
CA GLU A 236 32.01 -39.77 3.04
C GLU A 236 32.02 -39.26 1.58
N GLY A 237 32.22 -37.95 1.37
CA GLY A 237 32.21 -37.23 0.10
C GLY A 237 33.28 -37.63 -0.94
N ASN A 238 33.99 -38.74 -0.73
CA ASN A 238 34.94 -39.32 -1.68
C ASN A 238 34.53 -40.72 -2.18
N ARG A 239 33.30 -41.19 -1.90
CA ARG A 239 32.78 -42.49 -2.37
C ARG A 239 31.53 -42.43 -3.27
N VAL A 240 30.97 -41.24 -3.55
CA VAL A 240 29.66 -41.09 -4.23
C VAL A 240 29.77 -40.78 -5.73
N GLU A 241 30.84 -41.21 -6.40
CA GLU A 241 30.88 -41.19 -7.88
C GLU A 241 30.24 -42.43 -8.53
N THR A 242 29.77 -43.42 -7.76
CA THR A 242 29.19 -44.65 -8.33
C THR A 242 27.88 -45.13 -7.68
N SER A 243 26.99 -44.24 -7.20
CA SER A 243 25.61 -44.67 -6.92
C SER A 243 24.77 -44.58 -8.19
N ALA A 244 24.24 -45.73 -8.61
CA ALA A 244 23.43 -45.89 -9.81
C ALA A 244 22.24 -44.89 -9.83
N PRO A 245 21.86 -44.34 -10.99
CA PRO A 245 20.81 -43.31 -11.09
C PRO A 245 19.46 -43.76 -10.53
N ALA A 246 19.19 -45.07 -10.53
CA ALA A 246 17.99 -45.66 -9.93
C ALA A 246 17.95 -45.53 -8.40
N VAL A 247 19.10 -45.65 -7.72
CA VAL A 247 19.18 -45.50 -6.25
C VAL A 247 19.00 -44.04 -5.86
N LYS A 248 19.51 -43.11 -6.66
CA LYS A 248 19.28 -41.67 -6.47
C LYS A 248 17.80 -41.30 -6.67
N ALA A 249 17.15 -41.85 -7.70
CA ALA A 249 15.73 -41.64 -7.94
C ALA A 249 14.86 -42.21 -6.81
N ALA A 250 15.17 -43.42 -6.32
CA ALA A 250 14.47 -44.03 -5.20
C ALA A 250 14.68 -43.25 -3.89
N ALA A 251 15.90 -42.78 -3.60
CA ALA A 251 16.17 -41.95 -2.43
C ALA A 251 15.42 -40.61 -2.50
N LEU A 252 15.36 -39.97 -3.68
CA LEU A 252 14.59 -38.74 -3.87
C LEU A 252 13.08 -38.98 -3.73
N GLN A 253 12.57 -40.10 -4.23
CA GLN A 253 11.18 -40.52 -4.01
C GLN A 253 10.90 -40.73 -2.52
N GLN A 254 11.76 -41.43 -1.79
CA GLN A 254 11.61 -41.62 -0.35
C GLN A 254 11.64 -40.28 0.41
N THR A 255 12.58 -39.37 0.09
CA THR A 255 12.60 -38.04 0.73
C THR A 255 11.36 -37.22 0.39
N ARG A 256 10.82 -37.38 -0.83
CA ARG A 256 9.56 -36.73 -1.22
C ARG A 256 8.42 -37.30 -0.40
N ASP A 257 8.31 -38.61 -0.28
CA ASP A 257 7.24 -39.29 0.42
C ASP A 257 7.30 -38.98 1.93
N GLU A 258 8.49 -38.94 2.52
CA GLU A 258 8.70 -38.51 3.93
C GLU A 258 8.35 -37.02 4.13
N LEU A 259 8.68 -36.13 3.20
CA LEU A 259 8.28 -34.72 3.26
C LEU A 259 6.76 -34.55 3.10
N VAL A 260 6.14 -35.32 2.21
CA VAL A 260 4.68 -35.34 2.04
C VAL A 260 4.03 -35.84 3.32
N GLN A 261 4.50 -36.94 3.89
CA GLN A 261 4.01 -37.46 5.16
C GLN A 261 4.20 -36.46 6.31
N TRP A 262 5.36 -35.79 6.41
CA TRP A 262 5.57 -34.76 7.43
C TRP A 262 4.63 -33.56 7.25
N VAL A 263 4.40 -33.14 6.00
CA VAL A 263 3.43 -32.07 5.71
C VAL A 263 2.02 -32.51 6.05
N GLU A 264 1.63 -33.73 5.70
CA GLU A 264 0.34 -34.32 6.04
C GLU A 264 0.17 -34.42 7.56
N ASP A 265 1.15 -34.94 8.29
CA ASP A 265 1.12 -35.04 9.76
C ASP A 265 1.09 -33.67 10.44
N LYS A 266 1.77 -32.65 9.88
CA LYS A 266 1.69 -31.27 10.38
C LYS A 266 0.35 -30.62 10.04
N LEU A 267 -0.21 -30.87 8.87
CA LEU A 267 -1.55 -30.36 8.51
C LEU A 267 -2.64 -31.04 9.35
N VAL A 268 -2.54 -32.36 9.56
CA VAL A 268 -3.44 -33.14 10.43
C VAL A 268 -3.26 -32.72 11.89
N GLY A 269 -2.03 -32.50 12.36
CA GLY A 269 -1.77 -31.99 13.71
C GLY A 269 -2.23 -30.54 13.93
N THR A 270 -2.38 -29.75 12.87
CA THR A 270 -2.97 -28.40 12.93
C THR A 270 -4.49 -28.41 12.72
N GLY A 271 -5.05 -29.52 12.19
CA GLY A 271 -6.48 -29.73 11.99
C GLY A 271 -7.18 -30.54 13.08
N ASN A 272 -6.43 -31.30 13.91
CA ASN A 272 -6.95 -32.11 15.02
C ASN A 272 -6.68 -31.52 16.41
N GLY A 273 -6.08 -30.34 16.51
CA GLY A 273 -6.16 -29.56 17.73
C GLY A 273 -7.54 -28.93 17.77
N GLU A 274 -8.50 -29.66 18.38
CA GLU A 274 -9.79 -29.17 18.86
C GLU A 274 -10.33 -27.99 18.03
N GLU A 275 -11.21 -28.28 17.06
CA GLU A 275 -12.35 -27.37 16.89
C GLU A 275 -13.05 -27.33 18.24
N ASP A 276 -12.55 -26.50 19.15
CA ASP A 276 -13.40 -25.81 20.11
C ASP A 276 -14.56 -25.31 19.25
N PRO A 277 -15.80 -25.74 19.51
CA PRO A 277 -16.93 -25.23 18.76
C PRO A 277 -16.80 -23.72 18.84
N VAL A 278 -16.74 -23.06 17.68
CA VAL A 278 -16.87 -21.61 17.61
C VAL A 278 -18.11 -21.30 18.43
N GLU A 279 -17.89 -20.84 19.67
CA GLU A 279 -18.94 -20.46 20.57
C GLU A 279 -19.55 -19.26 19.86
N GLU A 280 -20.65 -19.51 19.14
CA GLU A 280 -21.47 -18.47 18.56
C GLU A 280 -21.78 -17.55 19.73
N LEU A 281 -21.11 -16.40 19.77
CA LEU A 281 -21.25 -15.42 20.83
C LEU A 281 -22.75 -15.27 21.10
N PRO A 282 -23.21 -15.45 22.35
CA PRO A 282 -24.62 -15.46 22.66
C PRO A 282 -25.26 -14.20 22.07
N ALA A 283 -26.46 -14.31 21.51
CA ALA A 283 -27.12 -13.20 20.81
C ALA A 283 -27.20 -11.90 21.65
N GLU A 284 -27.15 -12.03 22.99
CA GLU A 284 -27.05 -10.93 23.94
C GLU A 284 -25.74 -10.14 23.82
N GLU A 285 -24.58 -10.79 23.65
CA GLU A 285 -23.27 -10.11 23.48
C GLU A 285 -23.15 -9.41 22.12
N ILE A 286 -23.79 -9.96 21.08
CA ILE A 286 -23.89 -9.32 19.77
C ILE A 286 -24.78 -8.08 19.86
N GLU A 287 -25.87 -8.13 20.62
CA GLU A 287 -26.75 -6.98 20.83
C GLU A 287 -26.07 -5.89 21.69
N GLU A 288 -25.31 -6.27 22.71
CA GLU A 288 -24.53 -5.35 23.54
C GLU A 288 -23.41 -4.67 22.76
N SER A 289 -22.66 -5.41 21.95
CA SER A 289 -21.64 -4.83 21.07
C SER A 289 -22.24 -3.89 20.03
N ALA A 290 -23.41 -4.21 19.46
CA ALA A 290 -24.15 -3.31 18.57
C ALA A 290 -24.59 -2.02 19.29
N ARG A 291 -25.05 -2.10 20.55
CA ARG A 291 -25.39 -0.93 21.36
C ARG A 291 -24.17 -0.04 21.64
N ILE A 292 -23.03 -0.65 21.99
CA ILE A 292 -21.77 0.06 22.21
C ILE A 292 -21.31 0.78 20.93
N LEU A 293 -21.44 0.14 19.77
CA LEU A 293 -21.11 0.74 18.48
C LEU A 293 -22.04 1.92 18.14
N GLU A 294 -23.34 1.81 18.42
CA GLU A 294 -24.28 2.91 18.18
C GLU A 294 -24.02 4.09 19.13
N GLU A 295 -23.69 3.82 20.41
CA GLU A 295 -23.24 4.87 21.34
C GLU A 295 -21.96 5.58 20.85
N GLN A 296 -20.98 4.81 20.36
CA GLN A 296 -19.75 5.38 19.81
C GLN A 296 -20.04 6.22 18.55
N ARG A 297 -20.94 5.77 17.69
CA ARG A 297 -21.39 6.51 16.51
C ARG A 297 -22.04 7.83 16.90
N VAL A 298 -22.93 7.83 17.88
CA VAL A 298 -23.56 9.06 18.40
C VAL A 298 -22.52 10.02 18.96
N ARG A 299 -21.56 9.52 19.76
CA ARG A 299 -20.45 10.34 20.29
C ARG A 299 -19.60 10.96 19.18
N ILE A 300 -19.30 10.22 18.11
CA ILE A 300 -18.54 10.73 16.95
C ILE A 300 -19.34 11.81 16.22
N LEU A 301 -20.64 11.62 16.02
CA LEU A 301 -21.51 12.62 15.39
C LEU A 301 -21.60 13.91 16.22
N GLU A 302 -21.70 13.80 17.54
CA GLU A 302 -21.68 14.96 18.45
C GLU A 302 -20.35 15.70 18.41
N GLN A 303 -19.23 14.97 18.46
CA GLN A 303 -17.89 15.56 18.33
C GLN A 303 -17.72 16.26 16.98
N TYR A 304 -18.21 15.65 15.90
CA TYR A 304 -18.16 16.25 14.57
C TYR A 304 -19.05 17.51 14.49
N ARG A 305 -20.23 17.50 15.13
CA ARG A 305 -21.08 18.69 15.24
C ARG A 305 -20.35 19.82 15.95
N VAL A 306 -19.75 19.56 17.11
CA VAL A 306 -18.95 20.55 17.87
C VAL A 306 -17.78 21.07 17.03
N TYR A 307 -17.07 20.18 16.31
CA TYR A 307 -16.01 20.58 15.40
C TYR A 307 -16.50 21.51 14.28
N THR A 308 -17.64 21.19 13.64
CA THR A 308 -18.19 22.05 12.58
C THR A 308 -18.68 23.40 13.13
N GLU A 309 -19.29 23.43 14.31
CA GLU A 309 -19.72 24.68 14.96
C GLU A 309 -18.54 25.56 15.35
N THR A 310 -17.49 24.99 15.95
CA THR A 310 -16.28 25.74 16.31
C THR A 310 -15.57 26.28 15.07
N ARG A 311 -15.50 25.50 13.98
CA ARG A 311 -14.96 25.95 12.71
C ARG A 311 -15.79 27.07 12.08
N LYS A 312 -17.12 26.99 12.14
CA LYS A 312 -18.02 28.08 11.71
C LYS A 312 -17.77 29.35 12.53
N ARG A 313 -17.70 29.25 13.87
CA ARG A 313 -17.39 30.40 14.74
C ARG A 313 -16.02 31.01 14.45
N LEU A 314 -15.02 30.18 14.16
CA LEU A 314 -13.69 30.66 13.77
C LEU A 314 -13.73 31.39 12.43
N LEU A 315 -14.43 30.85 11.43
CA LEU A 315 -14.62 31.50 10.15
C LEU A 315 -15.41 32.80 10.28
N ASP A 316 -16.44 32.85 11.15
CA ASP A 316 -17.19 34.08 11.44
C ASP A 316 -16.30 35.12 12.13
N ALA A 317 -15.45 34.70 13.07
CA ALA A 317 -14.49 35.59 13.73
C ALA A 317 -13.45 36.12 12.74
N ALA A 318 -12.92 35.26 11.87
CA ALA A 318 -12.01 35.66 10.80
C ALA A 318 -12.70 36.59 9.79
N ALA A 319 -13.96 36.31 9.43
CA ALA A 319 -14.74 37.16 8.54
C ALA A 319 -14.98 38.54 9.16
N ARG A 320 -15.29 38.63 10.46
CA ARG A 320 -15.40 39.90 11.19
C ARG A 320 -14.05 40.64 11.25
N ALA A 321 -12.95 39.93 11.47
CA ALA A 321 -11.61 40.53 11.47
C ALA A 321 -11.18 41.03 10.07
N CYS A 322 -11.70 40.41 9.01
CA CYS A 322 -11.46 40.78 7.62
C CYS A 322 -12.49 41.78 7.05
N GLN A 323 -13.48 42.23 7.83
CA GLN A 323 -14.37 43.29 7.38
C GLN A 323 -13.59 44.62 7.32
N PRO A 324 -13.65 45.36 6.20
CA PRO A 324 -13.01 46.66 6.10
C PRO A 324 -13.67 47.60 7.13
N VAL A 325 -12.84 48.19 8.01
CA VAL A 325 -13.28 49.20 8.98
C VAL A 325 -13.92 50.35 8.20
N SER A 326 -15.26 50.37 8.17
CA SER A 326 -16.02 51.53 7.76
C SER A 326 -15.73 52.63 8.77
N MET A 327 -15.03 53.68 8.32
CA MET A 327 -14.76 54.86 9.11
C MET A 327 -16.07 55.57 9.44
N ALA A 328 -16.74 55.15 10.51
CA ALA A 328 -17.75 55.95 11.19
C ALA A 328 -17.16 56.41 12.52
N SER A 329 -16.87 57.70 12.58
CA SER A 329 -16.35 58.44 13.72
C SER A 329 -17.24 58.28 14.95
N THR A 330 -16.74 57.58 15.99
CA THR A 330 -17.14 57.83 17.39
C THR A 330 -15.96 57.63 18.34
N LYS A 331 -15.34 58.76 18.71
CA LYS A 331 -14.67 59.10 19.98
C LYS A 331 -14.06 57.95 20.81
N SER A 332 -12.73 57.87 20.78
CA SER A 332 -11.90 57.20 21.79
C SER A 332 -11.67 58.10 23.02
N PRO A 333 -11.62 57.55 24.26
CA PRO A 333 -11.15 58.27 25.45
C PRO A 333 -9.61 58.31 25.51
N PRO A 334 -9.01 59.17 26.36
CA PRO A 334 -7.69 59.74 26.13
C PRO A 334 -6.53 58.87 26.63
N ARG A 335 -5.43 58.93 25.88
CA ARG A 335 -4.10 58.37 26.16
C ARG A 335 -3.27 59.37 26.99
N PRO A 336 -2.58 58.97 28.07
CA PRO A 336 -1.53 59.76 28.69
C PRO A 336 -0.15 59.52 28.03
N PRO A 337 0.83 60.42 28.27
CA PRO A 337 1.76 60.89 27.24
C PRO A 337 3.03 60.06 27.07
N GLU A 338 3.59 60.17 25.87
CA GLU A 338 4.90 59.68 25.45
C GLU A 338 6.04 60.34 26.24
N LEU A 339 7.00 59.52 26.66
CA LEU A 339 8.35 59.95 27.09
C LEU A 339 9.35 59.42 26.05
N LYS A 340 10.02 60.34 25.37
CA LYS A 340 11.17 60.09 24.48
C LYS A 340 12.43 59.82 25.31
N GLY A 341 13.28 58.90 24.85
CA GLY A 341 14.71 58.84 25.22
C GLY A 341 15.31 57.43 25.20
N LEU A 342 16.26 57.19 24.26
CA LEU A 342 17.18 56.03 24.07
C LEU A 342 17.90 55.56 25.37
N PRO A 343 18.68 54.43 25.44
CA PRO A 343 19.21 53.55 24.37
C PRO A 343 19.25 52.02 24.68
N THR A 344 19.79 51.25 23.72
CA THR A 344 20.44 49.92 23.88
C THR A 344 19.51 48.71 24.09
N ASP A 345 19.46 47.87 23.06
CA ASP A 345 18.86 46.54 23.05
C ASP A 345 19.75 45.60 23.91
N GLU A 346 19.57 45.67 25.22
CA GLU A 346 20.14 44.72 26.18
C GLU A 346 19.16 43.55 26.25
N THR A 347 19.51 42.44 25.59
CA THR A 347 18.73 41.20 25.64
C THR A 347 18.58 40.79 27.10
N LEU A 348 17.38 40.96 27.65
CA LEU A 348 17.02 40.44 28.97
C LEU A 348 17.36 38.93 29.00
N PRO A 349 18.11 38.46 30.02
CA PRO A 349 18.40 37.05 30.14
C PRO A 349 17.10 36.31 30.45
N VAL A 350 16.68 35.46 29.51
CA VAL A 350 15.53 34.58 29.73
C VAL A 350 15.78 33.78 31.00
N GLU A 351 14.86 33.88 31.96
CA GLU A 351 15.03 33.28 33.27
C GLU A 351 15.16 31.75 33.10
N PRO A 352 16.25 31.12 33.57
CA PRO A 352 16.52 29.69 33.32
C PRO A 352 15.40 28.76 33.79
N LEU A 353 14.62 29.18 34.79
CA LEU A 353 13.46 28.46 35.30
C LEU A 353 12.30 28.42 34.29
N GLU A 354 12.07 29.50 33.55
CA GLU A 354 11.02 29.55 32.53
C GLU A 354 11.36 28.63 31.35
N VAL A 355 12.64 28.59 30.95
CA VAL A 355 13.12 27.66 29.91
C VAL A 355 12.97 26.20 30.34
N LEU A 356 13.28 25.89 31.61
CA LEU A 356 13.13 24.56 32.18
C LEU A 356 11.65 24.12 32.23
N SER A 357 10.75 25.01 32.65
CA SER A 357 9.31 24.71 32.68
C SER A 357 8.71 24.54 31.28
N TYR A 358 9.14 25.33 30.30
CA TYR A 358 8.75 25.17 28.90
C TYR A 358 9.26 23.82 28.33
N ALA A 359 10.51 23.47 28.64
CA ALA A 359 11.08 22.20 28.23
C ALA A 359 10.35 20.99 28.86
N SER A 360 10.00 21.05 30.14
CA SER A 360 9.30 19.96 30.83
C SER A 360 7.83 19.83 30.41
N ASN A 361 7.12 20.96 30.27
CA ASN A 361 5.67 20.96 30.11
C ASN A 361 5.24 20.89 28.64
N ILE A 362 6.07 21.39 27.71
CA ILE A 362 5.71 21.49 26.29
C ILE A 362 6.64 20.64 25.45
N LEU A 363 7.95 20.82 25.55
CA LEU A 363 8.90 20.13 24.68
C LEU A 363 8.93 18.61 24.94
N HIS A 364 8.90 18.20 26.21
CA HIS A 364 9.00 16.79 26.58
C HIS A 364 7.77 15.97 26.13
N PRO A 365 6.52 16.40 26.38
CA PRO A 365 5.33 15.71 25.87
C PRO A 365 5.27 15.70 24.34
N VAL A 366 5.61 16.81 23.68
CA VAL A 366 5.67 16.88 22.21
C VAL A 366 6.70 15.88 21.67
N SER A 367 7.88 15.78 22.29
CA SER A 367 8.89 14.80 21.88
C SER A 367 8.43 13.34 22.03
N LYS A 368 7.67 13.04 23.11
CA LYS A 368 7.08 11.71 23.31
C LYS A 368 6.01 11.42 22.25
N SER A 369 5.15 12.40 21.93
CA SER A 369 4.12 12.27 20.89
C SER A 369 4.73 12.10 19.49
N GLN A 370 5.82 12.82 19.20
CA GLN A 370 6.55 12.67 17.94
C GLN A 370 7.19 11.27 17.84
N ARG A 371 7.73 10.75 18.95
CA ARG A 371 8.32 9.41 18.99
C ARG A 371 7.26 8.32 18.81
N SER A 372 6.10 8.44 19.45
CA SER A 372 5.00 7.48 19.25
C SER A 372 4.45 7.52 17.83
N LEU A 373 4.26 8.72 17.26
CA LEU A 373 3.81 8.89 15.88
C LEU A 373 4.85 8.33 14.89
N ALA A 374 6.15 8.57 15.13
CA ALA A 374 7.21 7.97 14.33
C ALA A 374 7.17 6.44 14.39
N LEU A 375 7.01 5.84 15.58
CA LEU A 375 6.87 4.38 15.72
C LEU A 375 5.63 3.84 15.00
N GLN A 376 4.48 4.50 15.12
CA GLN A 376 3.27 4.13 14.37
C GLN A 376 3.49 4.22 12.87
N LYS A 377 4.14 5.29 12.39
CA LYS A 377 4.51 5.43 10.98
C LYS A 377 5.39 4.27 10.53
N PHE A 378 6.44 3.94 11.28
CA PHE A 378 7.31 2.80 10.95
C PHE A 378 6.54 1.48 10.90
N TYR A 379 5.68 1.21 11.89
CA TYR A 379 4.83 0.03 11.92
C TYR A 379 3.90 -0.04 10.70
N LEU A 380 3.18 1.04 10.38
CA LEU A 380 2.27 1.10 9.23
C LEU A 380 3.03 0.97 7.91
N THR A 381 4.19 1.60 7.77
CA THR A 381 5.01 1.45 6.57
C THR A 381 5.55 0.02 6.42
N GLY A 382 5.91 -0.63 7.52
CA GLY A 382 6.34 -2.03 7.53
C GLY A 382 5.20 -2.98 7.17
N LEU A 383 4.00 -2.74 7.70
CA LEU A 383 2.80 -3.51 7.36
C LEU A 383 2.44 -3.32 5.88
N LEU A 384 2.40 -2.08 5.39
CA LEU A 384 2.14 -1.78 3.97
C LEU A 384 3.17 -2.44 3.06
N ALA A 385 4.46 -2.40 3.43
CA ALA A 385 5.51 -3.07 2.65
C ALA A 385 5.33 -4.60 2.62
N LYS A 386 4.95 -5.22 3.74
CA LYS A 386 4.62 -6.65 3.79
C LYS A 386 3.44 -6.96 2.88
N GLU A 387 2.34 -6.23 3.03
CA GLU A 387 1.13 -6.39 2.19
C GLU A 387 1.42 -6.16 0.71
N LYS A 388 2.23 -5.17 0.36
CA LYS A 388 2.67 -4.94 -1.02
C LYS A 388 3.46 -6.13 -1.55
N SER A 389 4.34 -6.72 -0.74
CA SER A 389 5.13 -7.89 -1.16
C SER A 389 4.31 -9.17 -1.27
N THR A 390 3.32 -9.38 -0.39
CA THR A 390 2.43 -10.55 -0.44
C THR A 390 1.51 -10.46 -1.66
N THR A 391 0.89 -9.30 -1.89
CA THR A 391 0.04 -9.07 -3.07
C THR A 391 0.82 -9.20 -4.37
N LEU A 392 2.05 -8.67 -4.46
CA LEU A 392 2.91 -8.88 -5.62
C LEU A 392 3.25 -10.35 -5.84
N ARG A 393 3.56 -11.11 -4.79
CA ARG A 393 3.84 -12.54 -4.89
C ARG A 393 2.63 -13.31 -5.42
N VAL A 394 1.44 -13.03 -4.89
CA VAL A 394 0.20 -13.67 -5.32
C VAL A 394 -0.11 -13.31 -6.77
N LEU A 395 0.00 -12.04 -7.16
CA LEU A 395 -0.26 -11.62 -8.52
C LEU A 395 0.76 -12.20 -9.52
N ASN A 396 2.04 -12.32 -9.16
CA ASN A 396 3.03 -12.98 -10.01
C ASN A 396 2.71 -14.47 -10.18
N ARG A 397 2.32 -15.16 -9.10
CA ARG A 397 1.88 -16.55 -9.18
C ARG A 397 0.67 -16.70 -10.09
N LEU A 398 -0.34 -15.83 -9.92
CA LEU A 398 -1.50 -15.82 -10.81
C LEU A 398 -1.10 -15.51 -12.25
N SER A 399 -0.11 -14.64 -12.48
CA SER A 399 0.38 -14.37 -13.83
C SER A 399 1.05 -15.58 -14.47
N ASP A 400 1.79 -16.37 -13.70
CA ASP A 400 2.45 -17.60 -14.16
C ASP A 400 1.43 -18.71 -14.46
N GLU A 401 0.34 -18.77 -13.69
CA GLU A 401 -0.78 -19.70 -13.89
C GLU A 401 -1.74 -19.24 -15.03
N SER A 402 -1.63 -18.00 -15.49
CA SER A 402 -2.53 -17.46 -16.50
C SER A 402 -2.14 -17.82 -17.93
N HIS A 403 -3.09 -18.36 -18.69
CA HIS A 403 -2.96 -18.53 -20.14
C HIS A 403 -3.34 -17.27 -20.93
N LEU A 404 -4.05 -16.36 -20.29
CA LEU A 404 -4.61 -15.17 -20.92
C LEU A 404 -3.57 -14.05 -21.15
N LEU A 405 -2.58 -13.89 -20.25
CA LEU A 405 -1.53 -12.89 -20.43
C LEU A 405 -0.54 -13.21 -21.59
N PRO A 406 -0.11 -14.47 -21.79
CA PRO A 406 0.68 -14.85 -22.96
C PRO A 406 -0.05 -14.68 -24.29
N GLU A 407 -1.36 -14.95 -24.32
CA GLU A 407 -2.19 -14.84 -25.53
C GLU A 407 -2.45 -13.38 -25.92
N TYR A 408 -2.64 -12.49 -24.93
CA TYR A 408 -2.90 -11.07 -25.16
C TYR A 408 -1.88 -10.17 -24.46
N PRO A 409 -0.61 -10.14 -24.92
CA PRO A 409 0.43 -9.37 -24.27
C PRO A 409 0.27 -7.87 -24.55
N LEU A 410 0.39 -7.06 -23.49
CA LEU A 410 0.58 -5.62 -23.65
C LEU A 410 1.94 -5.34 -24.32
N LEU A 411 1.94 -5.02 -25.60
CA LEU A 411 3.13 -4.75 -26.40
C LEU A 411 4.00 -3.62 -25.80
N ALA A 412 3.39 -2.63 -25.15
CA ALA A 412 4.09 -1.55 -24.45
C ALA A 412 5.05 -2.04 -23.33
N ARG A 413 4.85 -3.26 -22.82
CA ARG A 413 5.61 -3.84 -21.70
C ARG A 413 6.61 -4.91 -22.11
N GLN A 414 6.66 -5.34 -23.37
CA GLN A 414 7.66 -6.30 -23.81
C GLN A 414 9.07 -5.68 -23.78
N PRO A 415 10.11 -6.39 -23.29
CA PRO A 415 11.46 -5.84 -23.18
C PRO A 415 12.02 -5.33 -24.51
N ARG A 416 11.60 -5.93 -25.63
CA ARG A 416 11.97 -5.51 -26.99
C ARG A 416 11.35 -4.16 -27.39
N PHE A 417 10.15 -3.86 -26.89
CA PHE A 417 9.42 -2.62 -27.16
C PHE A 417 9.63 -1.54 -26.11
N LYS A 418 10.12 -1.88 -24.90
CA LYS A 418 10.54 -0.89 -23.88
C LYS A 418 11.59 0.08 -24.43
N HIS A 419 12.52 -0.38 -25.27
CA HIS A 419 13.52 0.48 -25.89
C HIS A 419 12.93 1.40 -26.98
N ALA A 420 11.94 0.92 -27.75
CA ALA A 420 11.26 1.73 -28.75
C ALA A 420 10.30 2.75 -28.12
N ALA A 421 9.53 2.34 -27.10
CA ALA A 421 8.66 3.23 -26.32
C ALA A 421 9.47 4.24 -25.51
N ALA A 422 10.62 3.86 -24.93
CA ALA A 422 11.52 4.80 -24.28
C ALA A 422 12.18 5.79 -25.27
N ALA A 423 12.49 5.36 -26.50
CA ALA A 423 13.00 6.25 -27.54
C ALA A 423 11.94 7.26 -28.04
N LEU A 424 10.67 6.85 -28.12
CA LEU A 424 9.55 7.74 -28.44
C LEU A 424 9.24 8.68 -27.27
N ASN A 425 9.18 8.16 -26.05
CA ASN A 425 8.95 8.94 -24.84
C ASN A 425 10.13 9.87 -24.50
N SER A 426 11.36 9.57 -24.94
CA SER A 426 12.53 10.46 -24.81
C SER A 426 12.33 11.81 -25.50
N ARG A 427 11.55 11.87 -26.60
CA ARG A 427 11.18 13.14 -27.23
C ARG A 427 10.09 13.91 -26.48
N GLN A 428 9.29 13.24 -25.65
CA GLN A 428 8.31 13.87 -24.74
C GLN A 428 8.80 14.02 -23.29
N ALA A 429 9.96 13.46 -22.94
CA ALA A 429 10.51 13.39 -21.57
C ALA A 429 11.07 14.72 -21.04
N THR A 430 10.91 15.82 -21.77
CA THR A 430 11.20 17.16 -21.23
C THR A 430 10.07 17.73 -20.38
N LYS A 431 8.96 16.98 -20.18
CA LYS A 431 7.80 17.44 -19.39
C LYS A 431 7.25 16.48 -18.34
N GLN A 432 7.81 15.29 -18.17
CA GLN A 432 7.41 14.41 -17.08
C GLN A 432 8.60 14.22 -16.14
N GLN A 433 8.40 14.69 -14.91
CA GLN A 433 9.21 14.31 -13.75
C GLN A 433 9.45 12.80 -13.78
N ASP A 434 10.64 12.40 -13.29
CA ASP A 434 11.05 11.02 -13.03
C ASP A 434 9.84 10.10 -12.84
N PRO A 435 9.74 8.95 -13.55
CA PRO A 435 8.66 8.03 -13.32
C PRO A 435 8.77 7.62 -11.86
N VAL A 436 7.91 8.20 -11.02
CA VAL A 436 7.56 7.65 -9.72
C VAL A 436 7.19 6.23 -10.07
N LYS A 437 8.10 5.29 -9.76
CA LYS A 437 7.99 3.87 -10.13
C LYS A 437 6.53 3.51 -10.00
N GLN A 438 5.84 3.36 -11.13
CA GLN A 438 4.43 3.02 -11.10
C GLN A 438 4.34 1.76 -10.23
N ASN A 439 3.35 1.74 -9.33
CA ASN A 439 3.26 0.62 -8.40
C ASN A 439 3.15 -0.65 -9.24
N GLU A 440 4.12 -1.55 -9.12
CA GLU A 440 4.20 -2.80 -9.90
C GLU A 440 2.88 -3.61 -9.87
N ILE A 441 2.11 -3.47 -8.79
CA ILE A 441 0.76 -4.03 -8.64
C ILE A 441 -0.21 -3.43 -9.66
N VAL A 442 -0.24 -2.10 -9.77
CA VAL A 442 -1.08 -1.37 -10.72
C VAL A 442 -0.67 -1.72 -12.13
N ASP A 443 0.64 -1.84 -12.38
CA ASP A 443 1.12 -2.28 -13.68
C ASP A 443 0.58 -3.66 -14.04
N MET A 444 0.72 -4.63 -13.15
CA MET A 444 0.23 -5.98 -13.39
C MET A 444 -1.30 -6.01 -13.57
N ALA A 445 -2.05 -5.25 -12.77
CA ALA A 445 -3.50 -5.13 -12.89
C ALA A 445 -3.94 -4.55 -14.23
N GLU A 446 -3.23 -3.55 -14.76
CA GLU A 446 -3.51 -3.00 -16.10
C GLU A 446 -3.27 -4.04 -17.21
N ALA A 447 -2.27 -4.93 -17.04
CA ALA A 447 -2.03 -6.00 -18.00
C ALA A 447 -3.18 -7.00 -18.06
N TRP A 448 -3.67 -7.39 -16.89
CA TRP A 448 -4.85 -8.25 -16.77
C TRP A 448 -6.11 -7.60 -17.34
N ALA A 449 -6.33 -6.31 -17.06
CA ALA A 449 -7.48 -5.57 -17.58
C ALA A 449 -7.45 -5.45 -19.11
N PHE A 450 -6.26 -5.22 -19.69
CA PHE A 450 -6.12 -5.20 -21.14
C PHE A 450 -6.35 -6.58 -21.75
N ALA A 451 -5.70 -7.61 -21.20
CA ALA A 451 -5.78 -8.96 -21.74
C ALA A 451 -7.21 -9.52 -21.64
N SER A 452 -7.94 -9.22 -20.56
CA SER A 452 -9.33 -9.66 -20.41
C SER A 452 -10.27 -8.93 -21.38
N ALA A 453 -10.06 -7.63 -21.60
CA ALA A 453 -10.79 -6.88 -22.61
C ALA A 453 -10.52 -7.40 -24.03
N ALA A 454 -9.25 -7.71 -24.33
CA ALA A 454 -8.86 -8.25 -25.63
C ALA A 454 -9.45 -9.65 -25.86
N ALA A 455 -9.37 -10.54 -24.87
CA ALA A 455 -9.99 -11.86 -24.91
C ALA A 455 -11.51 -11.77 -25.13
N GLY A 456 -12.19 -10.92 -24.35
CA GLY A 456 -13.64 -10.72 -24.51
C GLY A 456 -14.02 -10.15 -25.88
N SER A 457 -13.21 -9.27 -26.46
CA SER A 457 -13.45 -8.78 -27.83
C SER A 457 -13.25 -9.87 -28.89
N ASN A 458 -12.22 -10.70 -28.74
CA ASN A 458 -11.93 -11.78 -29.69
C ASN A 458 -12.97 -12.91 -29.60
N GLU A 459 -13.38 -13.30 -28.39
CA GLU A 459 -14.47 -14.27 -28.19
C GLU A 459 -15.78 -13.77 -28.79
N LYS A 460 -16.09 -12.49 -28.61
CA LYS A 460 -17.28 -11.88 -29.21
C LYS A 460 -17.21 -11.92 -30.74
N GLU A 461 -16.08 -11.54 -31.33
CA GLU A 461 -15.88 -11.60 -32.78
C GLU A 461 -15.99 -13.03 -33.31
N TYR A 462 -15.42 -14.01 -32.60
CA TYR A 462 -15.52 -15.43 -32.94
C TYR A 462 -16.96 -15.94 -32.91
N VAL A 463 -17.73 -15.57 -31.89
CA VAL A 463 -19.16 -15.93 -31.79
C VAL A 463 -19.95 -15.27 -32.91
N GLU A 464 -19.72 -13.98 -33.18
CA GLU A 464 -20.37 -13.27 -34.29
C GLU A 464 -20.07 -13.93 -35.64
N GLN A 465 -18.82 -14.34 -35.87
CA GLN A 465 -18.43 -15.08 -37.07
C GLN A 465 -19.13 -16.45 -37.15
N LYS A 466 -19.19 -17.21 -36.05
CA LYS A 466 -19.85 -18.53 -36.05
C LYS A 466 -21.37 -18.42 -36.24
N VAL A 467 -21.98 -17.37 -35.71
CA VAL A 467 -23.40 -17.07 -35.95
C VAL A 467 -23.63 -16.70 -37.41
N ALA A 468 -22.74 -15.91 -38.03
CA ALA A 468 -22.81 -15.62 -39.46
C ALA A 468 -22.67 -16.89 -40.31
N ASP A 469 -21.65 -17.71 -40.06
CA ASP A 469 -21.44 -19.01 -40.74
C ASP A 469 -22.69 -19.91 -40.61
N GLY A 470 -23.30 -19.94 -39.42
CA GLY A 470 -24.51 -20.70 -39.13
C GLY A 470 -25.73 -20.18 -39.88
N ASN A 471 -25.91 -18.87 -39.96
CA ASN A 471 -26.98 -18.24 -40.74
C ASN A 471 -26.80 -18.49 -42.23
N GLU A 472 -25.59 -18.37 -42.77
CA GLU A 472 -25.31 -18.69 -44.18
C GLU A 472 -25.61 -20.17 -44.49
N SER A 473 -25.24 -21.07 -43.58
CA SER A 473 -25.53 -22.50 -43.71
C SER A 473 -27.04 -22.79 -43.63
N ALA A 474 -27.77 -22.10 -42.75
CA ALA A 474 -29.22 -22.21 -42.62
C ALA A 474 -29.94 -21.65 -43.85
N ASP A 475 -29.48 -20.53 -44.39
CA ASP A 475 -30.00 -19.94 -45.63
C ASP A 475 -29.74 -20.85 -46.83
N HIS A 476 -28.56 -21.48 -46.92
CA HIS A 476 -28.26 -22.46 -47.96
C HIS A 476 -29.19 -23.68 -47.85
N ALA A 477 -29.37 -24.23 -46.64
CA ALA A 477 -30.30 -25.35 -46.42
C ALA A 477 -31.75 -24.96 -46.76
N ARG A 478 -32.18 -23.74 -46.42
CA ARG A 478 -33.51 -23.21 -46.78
C ARG A 478 -33.67 -23.11 -48.30
N GLN A 479 -32.66 -22.64 -49.02
CA GLN A 479 -32.66 -22.58 -50.49
C GLN A 479 -32.72 -23.98 -51.11
N GLU A 480 -31.94 -24.94 -50.62
CA GLU A 480 -32.00 -26.33 -51.08
C GLU A 480 -33.37 -26.96 -50.84
N LEU A 481 -33.95 -26.78 -49.66
CA LEU A 481 -35.31 -27.23 -49.37
C LEU A 481 -36.31 -26.58 -50.32
N GLN A 482 -36.21 -25.27 -50.56
CA GLN A 482 -37.07 -24.59 -51.50
C GLN A 482 -36.95 -25.18 -52.92
N MET A 483 -35.74 -25.52 -53.38
CA MET A 483 -35.54 -26.21 -54.66
C MET A 483 -36.22 -27.59 -54.70
N VAL A 484 -36.09 -28.38 -53.62
CA VAL A 484 -36.74 -29.71 -53.53
C VAL A 484 -38.27 -29.59 -53.51
N TYR A 485 -38.82 -28.64 -52.74
CA TYR A 485 -40.25 -28.37 -52.67
C TYR A 485 -40.80 -27.88 -54.02
N ASN A 486 -40.07 -26.99 -54.70
CA ASN A 486 -40.39 -26.57 -56.06
C ASN A 486 -40.38 -27.75 -57.05
N LEU A 487 -39.43 -28.67 -56.95
CA LEU A 487 -39.39 -29.89 -57.78
C LEU A 487 -40.61 -30.80 -57.51
N LEU A 488 -41.08 -30.83 -56.27
CA LEU A 488 -42.28 -31.56 -55.85
C LEU A 488 -43.59 -30.81 -56.15
N ASN A 489 -43.52 -29.57 -56.66
CA ASN A 489 -44.65 -28.63 -56.80
C ASN A 489 -45.44 -28.42 -55.50
N GLN A 490 -44.73 -28.29 -54.38
CA GLN A 490 -45.30 -27.97 -53.06
C GLN A 490 -44.74 -26.62 -52.57
N ASP A 491 -45.57 -25.80 -51.92
CA ASP A 491 -45.12 -24.52 -51.38
C ASP A 491 -44.49 -24.71 -50.00
N LEU A 492 -43.20 -24.33 -49.88
CA LEU A 492 -42.43 -24.42 -48.63
C LEU A 492 -43.04 -23.55 -47.50
N GLU A 493 -43.65 -22.43 -47.86
CA GLU A 493 -44.22 -21.46 -46.91
C GLU A 493 -45.50 -21.99 -46.25
N GLU A 494 -46.37 -22.68 -47.00
CA GLU A 494 -47.58 -23.35 -46.47
C GLU A 494 -47.21 -24.49 -45.48
N ALA A 495 -46.08 -25.18 -45.72
CA ALA A 495 -45.59 -26.25 -44.84
C ALA A 495 -44.94 -25.74 -43.53
N LEU A 496 -44.35 -24.55 -43.54
CA LEU A 496 -43.76 -23.91 -42.35
C LEU A 496 -44.81 -23.15 -41.53
N GLU A 497 -45.83 -22.58 -42.17
CA GLU A 497 -46.95 -21.90 -41.49
C GLU A 497 -47.84 -22.87 -40.69
N ASP A 498 -48.04 -24.11 -41.18
CA ASP A 498 -48.84 -25.13 -40.50
C ASP A 498 -48.22 -25.58 -39.15
N GLU A 499 -46.90 -25.44 -38.92
CA GLU A 499 -46.26 -25.71 -37.61
C GLU A 499 -46.34 -24.53 -36.64
N GLN A 500 -46.53 -23.30 -37.14
CA GLN A 500 -46.61 -22.11 -36.30
C GLN A 500 -48.04 -21.86 -35.78
N GLY A 501 -49.06 -22.42 -36.45
CA GLY A 501 -50.46 -22.39 -36.02
C GLY A 501 -50.79 -23.23 -34.78
N ASP A 502 -49.97 -24.24 -34.45
CA ASP A 502 -50.19 -25.14 -33.30
C ASP A 502 -49.26 -24.82 -32.10
N ASN A 503 -48.34 -23.87 -32.26
CA ASN A 503 -47.26 -23.58 -31.30
C ASN A 503 -47.60 -22.52 -30.23
N GLN A 504 -48.88 -22.30 -29.93
CA GLN A 504 -49.33 -21.40 -28.85
C GLN A 504 -49.18 -21.99 -27.43
N LYS A 505 -48.60 -23.18 -27.28
CA LYS A 505 -48.15 -23.70 -25.98
C LYS A 505 -46.64 -23.71 -25.96
N GLY A 506 -46.08 -22.62 -25.45
CA GLY A 506 -44.66 -22.52 -25.14
C GLY A 506 -44.29 -23.58 -24.11
N ASP A 507 -43.52 -24.56 -24.55
CA ASP A 507 -42.61 -25.29 -23.69
C ASP A 507 -41.29 -25.46 -24.44
N ASP A 508 -40.23 -25.24 -23.67
CA ASP A 508 -38.85 -25.03 -24.08
C ASP A 508 -38.28 -26.33 -24.68
N LEU A 509 -38.35 -26.44 -26.01
CA LEU A 509 -37.95 -27.61 -26.81
C LEU A 509 -36.53 -28.10 -26.50
N TRP A 510 -35.65 -27.21 -26.03
CA TRP A 510 -34.26 -27.50 -25.70
C TRP A 510 -34.06 -28.24 -24.36
N THR A 511 -35.12 -28.41 -23.55
CA THR A 511 -35.02 -29.13 -22.26
C THR A 511 -35.28 -30.64 -22.38
N HIS A 512 -35.78 -31.13 -23.52
CA HIS A 512 -36.24 -32.51 -23.66
C HIS A 512 -35.19 -33.52 -24.15
N GLU A 513 -34.05 -33.08 -24.69
CA GLU A 513 -33.08 -34.00 -25.30
C GLU A 513 -32.21 -34.76 -24.27
N ALA A 514 -32.15 -34.31 -23.02
CA ALA A 514 -31.38 -34.99 -21.97
C ALA A 514 -32.12 -36.15 -21.28
N ARG A 515 -33.41 -36.39 -21.59
CA ARG A 515 -34.21 -37.44 -20.93
C ARG A 515 -35.26 -38.08 -21.84
N SER A 516 -34.86 -38.82 -22.87
CA SER A 516 -35.71 -39.94 -23.35
C SER A 516 -35.00 -40.87 -24.35
N THR A 517 -34.27 -41.85 -23.84
CA THR A 517 -34.08 -43.11 -24.56
C THR A 517 -35.05 -44.15 -23.99
N ARG A 518 -36.33 -44.08 -24.36
CA ARG A 518 -37.19 -45.26 -24.60
C ARG A 518 -38.61 -44.85 -24.97
N SER A 519 -39.02 -45.30 -26.15
CA SER A 519 -40.38 -45.67 -26.52
C SER A 519 -41.48 -44.63 -26.31
N GLN A 520 -41.85 -43.94 -27.39
CA GLN A 520 -43.26 -43.73 -27.67
C GLN A 520 -43.53 -43.92 -29.16
N ALA A 521 -44.28 -44.99 -29.41
CA ALA A 521 -44.86 -45.33 -30.69
C ALA A 521 -46.10 -44.45 -30.94
N ARG A 522 -46.32 -44.14 -32.22
CA ARG A 522 -47.57 -43.65 -32.83
C ARG A 522 -48.08 -42.29 -32.34
N MET A 523 -47.60 -41.24 -33.00
CA MET A 523 -48.44 -40.10 -33.32
C MET A 523 -48.93 -40.23 -34.76
N SER A 524 -50.24 -40.35 -34.91
CA SER A 524 -50.95 -40.30 -36.18
C SER A 524 -50.87 -38.90 -36.74
N ARG A 525 -49.96 -38.69 -37.70
CA ARG A 525 -49.95 -37.50 -38.57
C ARG A 525 -51.16 -37.62 -39.50
N SER A 526 -52.10 -36.69 -39.42
CA SER A 526 -53.13 -36.52 -40.44
C SER A 526 -52.45 -36.08 -41.73
N GLU A 527 -52.17 -37.04 -42.61
CA GLU A 527 -51.60 -36.76 -43.94
C GLU A 527 -52.63 -35.97 -44.77
N LYS A 528 -52.48 -34.63 -44.83
CA LYS A 528 -53.10 -33.85 -45.91
C LYS A 528 -52.50 -34.34 -47.23
N ARG A 529 -53.39 -34.65 -48.18
CA ARG A 529 -53.01 -35.20 -49.49
C ARG A 529 -51.93 -34.31 -50.12
N PRO A 530 -50.81 -34.87 -50.63
CA PRO A 530 -49.90 -34.10 -51.44
C PRO A 530 -50.70 -33.49 -52.59
N LYS A 531 -50.46 -32.25 -52.98
CA LYS A 531 -50.99 -31.65 -54.21
C LYS A 531 -49.83 -31.66 -55.19
N GLY A 532 -50.04 -32.26 -56.36
CA GLY A 532 -48.99 -32.37 -57.38
C GLY A 532 -49.26 -33.49 -58.39
N PRO A 533 -48.52 -33.51 -59.51
CA PRO A 533 -48.70 -34.49 -60.59
C PRO A 533 -48.45 -35.95 -60.14
N TRP A 534 -47.78 -36.16 -59.01
CA TRP A 534 -47.47 -37.47 -58.42
C TRP A 534 -48.58 -38.06 -57.52
N THR A 535 -49.66 -37.31 -57.29
CA THR A 535 -50.80 -37.74 -56.47
C THR A 535 -51.54 -38.98 -56.97
N ARG A 536 -51.33 -39.32 -58.25
CA ARG A 536 -51.94 -40.49 -58.90
C ARG A 536 -51.14 -41.78 -58.72
N LEU A 537 -49.95 -41.73 -58.10
CA LEU A 537 -49.09 -42.90 -57.92
C LEU A 537 -49.39 -43.69 -56.63
N ASN A 538 -50.27 -43.17 -55.75
CA ASN A 538 -50.69 -43.89 -54.55
C ASN A 538 -51.80 -44.90 -54.89
N GLY A 539 -51.39 -46.02 -55.49
CA GLY A 539 -51.84 -47.39 -55.17
C GLY A 539 -53.33 -47.79 -55.19
N ASN A 540 -54.30 -46.90 -55.44
CA ASN A 540 -55.69 -47.29 -55.59
C ASN A 540 -56.08 -47.26 -57.07
N VAL A 541 -55.70 -48.32 -57.77
CA VAL A 541 -56.38 -48.71 -59.01
C VAL A 541 -57.82 -49.07 -58.61
N GLY A 542 -58.77 -48.22 -58.98
CA GLY A 542 -60.19 -48.53 -58.82
C GLY A 542 -60.53 -49.78 -59.63
N VAL A 543 -61.02 -50.81 -58.95
CA VAL A 543 -61.83 -51.84 -59.59
C VAL A 543 -63.18 -51.19 -59.87
N ALA A 544 -63.38 -50.79 -61.12
CA ALA A 544 -64.71 -50.60 -61.68
C ALA A 544 -65.09 -51.92 -62.38
N ASP A 545 -66.28 -52.40 -62.02
CA ASP A 545 -67.06 -53.55 -62.51
C ASP A 545 -66.59 -54.97 -62.20
#